data_AF-A0A9D8K3R8-F1
#
_entry.id   AF-A0A9D8K3R8-F1
#
_cell.length_a   1.000
_cell.length_b   1.000
_cell.length_c   1.000
_cell.angle_alpha   90.00
_cell.angle_beta   90.00
_cell.angle_gamma   90.00
#
_symmetry.space_group_name_H-M   'P 1'
#
loop_
_entity.id
_entity.type
_entity.pdbx_description
1 polymer ?
#
loop_
_entity_poly.entity_id
_entity_poly.type
_entity_poly.pdbx_seq_one_letter_code
_entity_poly.pdbx_strand_id
1 'polypeptide(L)'
;MMKVSGFGWFHGMKGSLRLCLCIVLVGVTIASAILCSVPGATTGKLSPVQVCQAAPLEPYSVDYVPMAAAGSLPEIKMFKATPMVLSGSESALYKFVVRRATKVVIVEAGNFIKEISNPAGATLDGTANGLPANTIPTGSGNTFMAYCFAYNGAGQAQAELTLTIETEPTGQPSGQTGVADNQTKGRSPKWLDQYSSPFSAARSSMSGTEPKFFDCPSDCDYCLKPEEAASQGMNQKCSEERCYYSPDNQQNWYCYKQAPGWCCKDGKVFQSSKEECDKAGGQLWFFTQAEALQRCQPGGWCCKDGKIFQSTKEECAKMGGSTWFLTQAEAAQRCQPGGWCCRDGKVFPGTKEECDKMGGSSWYLTQAEALQRCQPGGWCCKDGKVGPLTKDDCTRIGGLWFLTQAEALQRCQPQTCWCCLRGQVFQTTQSQCIQSGGACYSTQAEALQRCQPQTCWCCLRGQVFQTTQSQCIQSGGACYSTQ
;
A
#
# COMPACT_ATOMS: atom_id res chain seq x y z
N MET A 1 -33.50 -50.82 -41.97
CA MET A 1 -32.54 -51.93 -41.93
C MET A 1 -31.63 -51.73 -40.72
N MET A 2 -31.33 -52.84 -40.04
CA MET A 2 -30.47 -53.01 -38.85
C MET A 2 -31.00 -52.51 -37.47
N LYS A 3 -31.57 -53.50 -36.74
CA LYS A 3 -31.69 -53.61 -35.28
C LYS A 3 -30.31 -53.81 -34.63
N VAL A 4 -30.17 -53.51 -33.32
CA VAL A 4 -29.79 -54.39 -32.17
C VAL A 4 -29.86 -53.48 -30.91
N SER A 5 -30.83 -53.63 -29.98
CA SER A 5 -30.79 -54.40 -28.71
C SER A 5 -29.57 -54.04 -27.82
N GLY A 6 -29.57 -53.86 -26.50
CA GLY A 6 -30.45 -54.10 -25.36
C GLY A 6 -29.58 -53.99 -24.08
N PHE A 7 -30.18 -54.20 -22.90
CA PHE A 7 -29.62 -54.17 -21.52
C PHE A 7 -29.38 -52.78 -20.89
N GLY A 8 -29.90 -52.42 -19.72
CA GLY A 8 -30.57 -53.19 -18.66
C GLY A 8 -29.73 -53.21 -17.38
N TRP A 9 -30.15 -52.39 -16.40
CA TRP A 9 -29.92 -52.52 -14.94
C TRP A 9 -28.48 -52.46 -14.39
N PHE A 10 -28.21 -51.42 -13.59
CA PHE A 10 -27.63 -51.56 -12.23
C PHE A 10 -27.95 -50.29 -11.42
N HIS A 11 -29.01 -50.38 -10.61
CA HIS A 11 -29.22 -49.48 -9.47
C HIS A 11 -28.41 -50.02 -8.28
N GLY A 12 -27.59 -49.16 -7.69
CA GLY A 12 -27.10 -49.33 -6.32
C GLY A 12 -25.62 -49.64 -6.20
N MET A 13 -24.80 -48.60 -6.01
CA MET A 13 -23.61 -48.67 -5.15
C MET A 13 -23.12 -47.27 -4.74
N LYS A 14 -22.69 -47.18 -3.48
CA LYS A 14 -22.47 -45.98 -2.67
C LYS A 14 -21.34 -45.07 -3.16
N GLY A 15 -21.58 -43.76 -3.10
CA GLY A 15 -20.73 -42.68 -3.60
C GLY A 15 -19.56 -42.25 -2.68
N SER A 16 -18.77 -43.19 -2.15
CA SER A 16 -17.62 -42.85 -1.29
C SER A 16 -16.26 -43.40 -1.76
N LEU A 17 -16.18 -44.03 -2.94
CA LEU A 17 -14.91 -44.57 -3.47
C LEU A 17 -14.47 -44.03 -4.84
N ARG A 18 -15.17 -43.01 -5.38
CA ARG A 18 -14.78 -42.33 -6.64
C ARG A 18 -13.85 -41.12 -6.46
N LEU A 19 -13.59 -40.71 -5.21
CA LEU A 19 -12.76 -39.53 -4.91
C LEU A 19 -11.28 -39.85 -4.65
N CYS A 20 -10.91 -41.12 -4.46
CA CYS A 20 -9.52 -41.52 -4.14
C CYS A 20 -8.68 -42.00 -5.33
N LEU A 21 -9.24 -42.10 -6.54
CA LEU A 21 -8.49 -42.56 -7.73
C LEU A 21 -8.14 -41.43 -8.72
N CYS A 22 -8.58 -40.19 -8.48
CA CYS A 22 -8.24 -39.03 -9.32
C CYS A 22 -7.07 -38.18 -8.78
N ILE A 23 -6.50 -38.51 -7.61
CA ILE A 23 -5.45 -37.70 -6.96
C ILE A 23 -4.02 -38.21 -7.23
N VAL A 24 -3.83 -39.34 -7.94
CA VAL A 24 -2.50 -39.96 -8.13
C VAL A 24 -1.96 -39.86 -9.56
N LEU A 25 -2.62 -39.14 -10.48
CA LEU A 25 -2.17 -39.03 -11.89
C LEU A 25 -2.21 -37.60 -12.47
N VAL A 26 -1.72 -36.61 -11.72
CA VAL A 26 -1.25 -35.33 -12.29
C VAL A 26 0.04 -34.94 -11.58
N GLY A 27 1.17 -35.43 -12.06
CA GLY A 27 2.46 -35.17 -11.42
C GLY A 27 3.66 -35.63 -12.23
N VAL A 28 3.73 -35.33 -13.54
CA VAL A 28 4.98 -35.43 -14.32
C VAL A 28 4.97 -34.43 -15.49
N THR A 29 6.12 -33.78 -15.73
CA THR A 29 6.49 -32.80 -16.79
C THR A 29 6.02 -31.35 -16.50
N ILE A 30 6.84 -30.30 -16.48
CA ILE A 30 7.99 -29.93 -17.35
C ILE A 30 9.02 -29.16 -16.51
N ALA A 31 10.27 -29.64 -16.46
CA ALA A 31 11.43 -28.83 -16.09
C ALA A 31 12.21 -28.54 -17.38
N SER A 32 12.14 -27.30 -17.87
CA SER A 32 13.04 -26.82 -18.93
C SER A 32 14.02 -25.85 -18.30
N ALA A 33 15.26 -26.32 -18.10
CA ALA A 33 16.39 -25.47 -17.77
C ALA A 33 16.89 -24.82 -19.07
N ILE A 34 16.88 -23.49 -19.13
CA ILE A 34 17.58 -22.73 -20.18
C ILE A 34 18.97 -22.44 -19.65
N LEU A 35 19.98 -23.06 -20.26
CA LEU A 35 21.39 -22.70 -20.11
C LEU A 35 21.66 -21.42 -20.90
N CYS A 36 21.96 -20.32 -20.20
CA CYS A 36 22.63 -19.17 -20.80
C CYS A 36 24.14 -19.31 -20.57
N SER A 37 24.88 -19.64 -21.62
CA SER A 37 26.33 -19.50 -21.65
C SER A 37 26.71 -18.03 -21.89
N VAL A 38 27.62 -17.51 -21.06
CA VAL A 38 28.24 -16.19 -21.24
C VAL A 38 29.49 -16.38 -22.11
N PRO A 39 29.64 -15.70 -23.26
CA PRO A 39 30.94 -15.55 -23.90
C PRO A 39 31.69 -14.36 -23.29
N GLY A 40 32.98 -14.58 -23.05
CA GLY A 40 33.91 -13.63 -22.45
C GLY A 40 34.15 -12.39 -23.30
N ALA A 41 34.63 -11.36 -22.60
CA ALA A 41 34.90 -10.02 -23.08
C ALA A 41 35.93 -9.96 -24.22
N THR A 42 35.59 -9.21 -25.27
CA THR A 42 36.57 -8.48 -26.10
C THR A 42 36.04 -7.10 -26.48
N THR A 43 36.85 -6.11 -26.13
CA THR A 43 36.91 -4.69 -26.50
C THR A 43 36.16 -4.18 -27.75
N GLY A 44 35.44 -3.07 -27.58
CA GLY A 44 35.44 -1.95 -28.52
C GLY A 44 34.46 -2.00 -29.70
N LYS A 45 33.15 -2.13 -29.44
CA LYS A 45 32.07 -1.75 -30.39
C LYS A 45 30.84 -1.31 -29.60
N LEU A 46 30.19 -0.23 -30.02
CA LEU A 46 28.89 0.21 -29.48
C LEU A 46 27.91 -0.98 -29.50
N SER A 47 27.29 -1.24 -28.34
CA SER A 47 26.38 -2.36 -28.15
C SER A 47 25.22 -2.31 -29.16
N PRO A 48 24.86 -3.42 -29.81
CA PRO A 48 23.68 -3.47 -30.66
C PRO A 48 22.43 -3.17 -29.82
N VAL A 49 21.49 -2.41 -30.38
CA VAL A 49 20.16 -2.19 -29.80
C VAL A 49 19.53 -3.55 -29.47
N GLN A 50 19.37 -3.83 -28.19
CA GLN A 50 18.76 -5.08 -27.74
C GLN A 50 17.25 -4.92 -27.79
N VAL A 51 16.62 -5.50 -28.81
CA VAL A 51 15.15 -5.50 -28.97
C VAL A 51 14.61 -6.74 -28.24
N CYS A 52 13.79 -6.52 -27.20
CA CYS A 52 13.10 -7.59 -26.51
C CYS A 52 11.60 -7.54 -26.83
N GLN A 53 11.05 -8.66 -27.30
CA GLN A 53 9.63 -8.81 -27.61
C GLN A 53 8.89 -9.30 -26.36
N ALA A 54 7.87 -8.57 -25.92
CA ALA A 54 7.04 -8.98 -24.78
C ALA A 54 6.09 -10.12 -25.16
N ALA A 55 5.85 -11.04 -24.20
CA ALA A 55 4.86 -12.11 -24.36
C ALA A 55 3.56 -11.76 -23.62
N PRO A 56 2.38 -12.15 -24.17
CA PRO A 56 1.12 -12.06 -23.43
C PRO A 56 1.20 -12.98 -22.20
N LEU A 57 0.79 -12.48 -21.04
CA LEU A 57 0.69 -13.31 -19.84
C LEU A 57 -0.65 -14.03 -19.80
N GLU A 58 -0.64 -15.32 -19.45
CA GLU A 58 -1.89 -16.05 -19.23
C GLU A 58 -2.63 -15.44 -18.04
N PRO A 59 -3.97 -15.25 -18.14
CA PRO A 59 -4.77 -14.43 -17.23
C PRO A 59 -4.86 -14.93 -15.76
N TYR A 60 -4.11 -15.97 -15.37
CA TYR A 60 -4.17 -16.59 -14.05
C TYR A 60 -2.82 -16.79 -13.33
N SER A 61 -1.70 -16.21 -13.82
CA SER A 61 -0.36 -16.47 -13.26
C SER A 61 0.24 -15.38 -12.35
N VAL A 62 -0.56 -14.48 -11.77
CA VAL A 62 -0.06 -13.39 -10.94
C VAL A 62 -0.63 -13.45 -9.52
N ASP A 63 0.22 -13.73 -8.53
CA ASP A 63 -0.11 -13.75 -7.10
C ASP A 63 -0.38 -12.36 -6.49
N TYR A 64 -0.57 -11.33 -7.31
CA TYR A 64 -0.91 -10.00 -6.83
C TYR A 64 -1.84 -9.27 -7.82
N VAL A 65 -3.14 -9.33 -7.54
CA VAL A 65 -4.14 -8.43 -8.12
C VAL A 65 -4.81 -7.69 -6.95
N PRO A 66 -4.78 -6.35 -6.88
CA PRO A 66 -5.53 -5.63 -5.86
C PRO A 66 -7.03 -5.77 -6.15
N MET A 67 -7.78 -6.32 -5.19
CA MET A 67 -9.22 -6.56 -5.31
C MET A 67 -10.02 -5.24 -5.35
N ALA A 68 -10.96 -5.13 -6.30
CA ALA A 68 -12.10 -4.21 -6.19
C ALA A 68 -13.37 -4.77 -6.88
N ALA A 69 -14.42 -4.81 -6.07
CA ALA A 69 -15.88 -4.86 -6.23
C ALA A 69 -16.58 -5.23 -7.56
N ALA A 70 -17.73 -5.89 -7.36
CA ALA A 70 -18.68 -6.41 -8.34
C ALA A 70 -19.17 -5.39 -9.39
N GLY A 71 -18.93 -5.75 -10.64
CA GLY A 71 -19.37 -5.15 -11.89
C GLY A 71 -18.67 -5.95 -12.98
N SER A 72 -19.22 -6.08 -14.20
CA SER A 72 -18.50 -6.73 -15.30
C SER A 72 -17.22 -5.93 -15.59
N LEU A 73 -16.11 -6.35 -14.97
CA LEU A 73 -14.84 -5.66 -15.06
C LEU A 73 -14.36 -5.72 -16.52
N PRO A 74 -13.82 -4.63 -17.08
CA PRO A 74 -13.21 -4.66 -18.40
C PRO A 74 -12.09 -5.70 -18.38
N GLU A 75 -12.05 -6.57 -19.39
CA GLU A 75 -11.00 -7.56 -19.51
C GLU A 75 -9.65 -6.85 -19.66
N ILE A 76 -8.73 -7.14 -18.74
CA ILE A 76 -7.42 -6.50 -18.68
C ILE A 76 -6.43 -7.42 -19.35
N LYS A 77 -5.82 -6.97 -20.46
CA LYS A 77 -4.64 -7.66 -21.00
C LYS A 77 -3.38 -7.03 -20.45
N MET A 78 -2.54 -7.88 -19.85
CA MET A 78 -1.28 -7.49 -19.27
C MET A 78 -0.13 -8.07 -20.09
N PHE A 79 0.79 -7.20 -20.44
CA PHE A 79 2.00 -7.54 -21.19
C PHE A 79 3.20 -7.25 -20.33
N LYS A 80 4.10 -8.23 -20.20
CA LYS A 80 5.30 -8.13 -19.38
C LYS A 80 6.52 -8.06 -20.28
N ALA A 81 7.33 -7.02 -20.09
CA ALA A 81 8.66 -6.96 -20.65
C ALA A 81 9.60 -7.92 -19.91
N THR A 82 10.57 -8.51 -20.61
CA THR A 82 11.62 -9.34 -19.98
C THR A 82 12.35 -8.54 -18.91
N PRO A 83 12.62 -9.10 -17.72
CA PRO A 83 13.37 -8.41 -16.67
C PRO A 83 14.73 -7.94 -17.20
N MET A 84 15.13 -6.71 -16.86
CA MET A 84 16.38 -6.11 -17.33
C MET A 84 17.19 -5.47 -16.20
N VAL A 85 18.49 -5.33 -16.43
CA VAL A 85 19.45 -4.64 -15.55
C VAL A 85 19.81 -3.30 -16.17
N LEU A 86 19.51 -2.20 -15.49
CA LEU A 86 20.01 -0.86 -15.84
C LEU A 86 21.27 -0.56 -15.03
N SER A 87 22.20 0.20 -15.63
CA SER A 87 23.43 0.62 -14.96
C SER A 87 23.50 2.15 -14.82
N GLY A 88 23.80 2.63 -13.61
CA GLY A 88 24.03 4.06 -13.38
C GLY A 88 22.76 4.93 -13.43
N SER A 89 22.72 5.92 -14.32
CA SER A 89 21.63 6.90 -14.47
C SER A 89 20.75 6.67 -15.70
N GLU A 90 20.86 5.49 -16.34
CA GLU A 90 20.08 5.13 -17.51
C GLU A 90 18.58 5.06 -17.20
N SER A 91 17.76 5.46 -18.18
CA SER A 91 16.31 5.26 -18.19
C SER A 91 15.94 4.40 -19.39
N ALA A 92 14.97 3.50 -19.23
CA ALA A 92 14.45 2.74 -20.37
C ALA A 92 13.49 3.61 -21.21
N LEU A 93 13.50 3.44 -22.53
CA LEU A 93 12.48 3.98 -23.43
C LEU A 93 11.53 2.86 -23.84
N TYR A 94 10.27 2.99 -23.43
CA TYR A 94 9.18 2.09 -23.82
C TYR A 94 8.58 2.56 -25.13
N LYS A 95 8.46 1.66 -26.11
CA LYS A 95 7.66 1.84 -27.32
C LYS A 95 6.47 0.89 -27.25
N PHE A 96 5.26 1.41 -27.42
CA PHE A 96 4.05 0.61 -27.32
C PHE A 96 3.11 0.87 -28.48
N VAL A 97 2.44 -0.20 -28.90
CA VAL A 97 1.38 -0.19 -29.91
C VAL A 97 0.15 -0.83 -29.27
N VAL A 98 -0.93 -0.08 -29.12
CA VAL A 98 -2.16 -0.58 -28.49
C VAL A 98 -3.34 -0.40 -29.43
N ARG A 99 -4.06 -1.47 -29.71
CA ARG A 99 -5.24 -1.46 -30.57
C ARG A 99 -6.53 -1.58 -29.75
N ARG A 100 -7.51 -0.77 -30.12
CA ARG A 100 -8.89 -0.79 -29.59
C ARG A 100 -8.96 -0.67 -28.06
N ALA A 101 -8.07 0.12 -27.45
CA ALA A 101 -8.10 0.40 -26.03
C ALA A 101 -8.84 1.71 -25.75
N THR A 102 -9.60 1.76 -24.66
CA THR A 102 -10.18 3.00 -24.11
C THR A 102 -9.27 3.60 -23.04
N LYS A 103 -8.34 2.82 -22.50
CA LYS A 103 -7.32 3.27 -21.55
C LYS A 103 -6.04 2.45 -21.71
N VAL A 104 -4.89 3.11 -21.60
CA VAL A 104 -3.56 2.48 -21.60
C VAL A 104 -2.79 2.96 -20.38
N VAL A 105 -2.19 2.05 -19.64
CA VAL A 105 -1.39 2.33 -18.45
C VAL A 105 -0.07 1.58 -18.53
N ILE A 106 1.04 2.25 -18.28
CA ILE A 106 2.36 1.64 -18.19
C ILE A 106 2.87 1.79 -16.76
N VAL A 107 3.30 0.67 -16.17
CA VAL A 107 3.79 0.58 -14.80
C VAL A 107 5.19 -0.02 -14.82
N GLU A 108 6.13 0.59 -14.10
CA GLU A 108 7.50 0.11 -13.94
C GLU A 108 7.84 0.02 -12.45
N ALA A 109 8.29 -1.15 -12.00
CA ALA A 109 8.62 -1.40 -10.59
C ALA A 109 7.51 -0.99 -9.59
N GLY A 110 6.24 -1.14 -9.99
CA GLY A 110 5.08 -0.76 -9.17
C GLY A 110 4.67 0.72 -9.27
N ASN A 111 5.39 1.55 -10.03
CA ASN A 111 5.08 2.97 -10.21
C ASN A 111 4.43 3.24 -11.58
N PHE A 112 3.44 4.13 -11.62
CA PHE A 112 2.82 4.58 -12.87
C PHE A 112 3.77 5.52 -13.62
N ILE A 113 4.18 5.14 -14.83
CA ILE A 113 5.04 6.00 -15.67
C ILE A 113 4.26 6.70 -16.79
N LYS A 114 3.13 6.11 -17.23
CA LYS A 114 2.26 6.71 -18.26
C LYS A 114 0.82 6.25 -18.12
N GLU A 115 -0.12 7.17 -18.28
CA GLU A 115 -1.55 6.89 -18.42
C GLU A 115 -2.12 7.67 -19.60
N ILE A 116 -2.88 6.99 -20.46
CA ILE A 116 -3.56 7.57 -21.62
C ILE A 116 -5.03 7.15 -21.55
N SER A 117 -5.92 8.12 -21.41
CA SER A 117 -7.37 7.91 -21.39
C SER A 117 -7.99 8.31 -22.72
N ASN A 118 -8.93 7.50 -23.22
CA ASN A 118 -9.67 7.72 -24.46
C ASN A 118 -8.76 8.01 -25.67
N PRO A 119 -7.78 7.14 -26.00
CA PRO A 119 -6.93 7.38 -27.15
C PRO A 119 -7.80 7.45 -28.42
N ALA A 120 -7.67 8.54 -29.17
CA ALA A 120 -8.41 8.74 -30.40
C ALA A 120 -7.81 7.84 -31.49
N GLY A 121 -8.55 6.78 -31.87
CA GLY A 121 -8.17 5.91 -32.99
C GLY A 121 -8.25 4.42 -32.67
N ALA A 122 -8.27 3.60 -33.72
CA ALA A 122 -8.29 2.15 -33.59
C ALA A 122 -6.94 1.57 -33.12
N THR A 123 -5.85 2.33 -33.29
CA THR A 123 -4.47 1.98 -32.92
C THR A 123 -3.79 3.21 -32.32
N LEU A 124 -3.09 3.02 -31.21
CA LEU A 124 -2.30 4.01 -30.49
C LEU A 124 -0.84 3.57 -30.52
N ASP A 125 0.00 4.35 -31.19
CA ASP A 125 1.45 4.19 -31.17
C ASP A 125 2.05 5.27 -30.28
N GLY A 126 2.89 4.90 -29.32
CA GLY A 126 3.43 5.85 -28.37
C GLY A 126 4.74 5.43 -27.73
N THR A 127 5.33 6.38 -27.02
CA THR A 127 6.53 6.17 -26.21
C THR A 127 6.35 6.64 -24.78
N ALA A 128 7.08 6.02 -23.85
CA ALA A 128 7.17 6.45 -22.47
C ALA A 128 8.60 6.30 -21.96
N ASN A 129 9.05 7.28 -21.18
CA ASN A 129 10.34 7.20 -20.50
C ASN A 129 10.14 6.51 -19.15
N GLY A 130 10.99 5.54 -18.86
CA GLY A 130 11.09 4.88 -17.56
C GLY A 130 11.73 5.77 -16.51
N LEU A 131 11.59 5.34 -15.27
CA LEU A 131 12.24 5.88 -14.12
C LEU A 131 13.77 5.76 -14.27
N PRO A 132 14.53 6.77 -13.83
CA PRO A 132 15.98 6.64 -13.71
C PRO A 132 16.33 5.46 -12.80
N ALA A 133 17.35 4.67 -13.16
CA ALA A 133 17.70 3.45 -12.44
C ALA A 133 17.94 3.65 -10.93
N ASN A 134 18.44 4.82 -10.51
CA ASN A 134 18.66 5.18 -9.10
C ASN A 134 17.36 5.44 -8.30
N THR A 135 16.21 5.56 -8.96
CA THR A 135 14.89 5.75 -8.32
C THR A 135 14.08 4.46 -8.23
N ILE A 136 14.54 3.38 -8.86
CA ILE A 136 13.87 2.08 -8.84
C ILE A 136 14.26 1.35 -7.54
N PRO A 137 13.32 1.02 -6.64
CA PRO A 137 13.63 0.32 -5.40
C PRO A 137 14.06 -1.12 -5.70
N THR A 138 15.37 -1.38 -5.72
CA THR A 138 15.94 -2.70 -5.99
C THR A 138 15.85 -3.59 -4.76
N GLY A 139 14.76 -4.33 -4.63
CA GLY A 139 14.66 -5.45 -3.70
C GLY A 139 15.53 -6.60 -4.20
N SER A 140 16.80 -6.67 -3.74
CA SER A 140 17.75 -7.78 -3.93
C SER A 140 18.28 -8.09 -5.34
N GLY A 141 18.08 -7.20 -6.32
CA GLY A 141 18.76 -7.26 -7.61
C GLY A 141 18.45 -6.02 -8.45
N ASN A 142 19.36 -5.62 -9.34
CA ASN A 142 19.15 -4.48 -10.27
C ASN A 142 18.10 -4.77 -11.36
N THR A 143 17.19 -5.72 -11.09
CA THR A 143 16.22 -6.22 -12.04
C THR A 143 14.85 -5.69 -11.67
N PHE A 144 14.17 -5.07 -12.64
CA PHE A 144 12.80 -4.60 -12.48
C PHE A 144 11.91 -5.16 -13.58
N MET A 145 10.61 -5.04 -13.37
CA MET A 145 9.59 -5.45 -14.34
C MET A 145 8.76 -4.23 -14.74
N ALA A 146 8.39 -4.22 -16.02
CA ALA A 146 7.46 -3.25 -16.58
C ALA A 146 6.28 -3.95 -17.22
N TYR A 147 5.12 -3.33 -17.04
CA TYR A 147 3.83 -3.84 -17.47
C TYR A 147 3.11 -2.78 -18.30
N CYS A 148 2.53 -3.19 -19.43
CA CYS A 148 1.56 -2.39 -20.17
C CYS A 148 0.17 -3.02 -20.00
N PHE A 149 -0.77 -2.22 -19.50
CA PHE A 149 -2.17 -2.58 -19.34
C PHE A 149 -2.99 -1.84 -20.39
N ALA A 150 -3.75 -2.59 -21.18
CA ALA A 150 -4.70 -2.04 -22.15
C ALA A 150 -6.11 -2.46 -21.76
N TYR A 151 -7.00 -1.49 -21.60
CA TYR A 151 -8.39 -1.71 -21.19
C TYR A 151 -9.33 -1.44 -22.36
N ASN A 152 -10.33 -2.30 -22.54
CA ASN A 152 -11.53 -1.94 -23.28
C ASN A 152 -12.76 -2.65 -22.71
N GLY A 153 -13.94 -2.04 -22.84
CA GLY A 153 -15.18 -2.63 -22.34
C GLY A 153 -15.63 -3.91 -23.06
N ALA A 154 -14.95 -4.29 -24.15
CA ALA A 154 -15.33 -5.41 -25.02
C ALA A 154 -14.33 -6.59 -25.02
N GLY A 155 -13.24 -6.51 -24.25
CA GLY A 155 -12.19 -7.55 -24.16
C GLY A 155 -11.28 -7.75 -25.38
N GLN A 156 -11.49 -6.97 -26.45
CA GLN A 156 -10.76 -7.12 -27.71
C GLN A 156 -9.42 -6.38 -27.79
N ALA A 157 -8.90 -5.86 -26.67
CA ALA A 157 -7.69 -5.06 -26.71
C ALA A 157 -6.51 -5.94 -27.13
N GLN A 158 -5.61 -5.37 -27.92
CA GLN A 158 -4.31 -5.98 -28.24
C GLN A 158 -3.26 -4.94 -27.94
N ALA A 159 -2.18 -5.32 -27.27
CA ALA A 159 -1.05 -4.43 -27.07
C ALA A 159 0.25 -5.15 -27.36
N GLU A 160 1.21 -4.40 -27.86
CA GLU A 160 2.59 -4.80 -28.02
C GLU A 160 3.43 -3.78 -27.25
N LEU A 161 4.29 -4.27 -26.37
CA LEU A 161 5.25 -3.45 -25.64
C LEU A 161 6.65 -3.90 -26.06
N THR A 162 7.39 -2.97 -26.65
CA THR A 162 8.80 -3.14 -26.98
C THR A 162 9.61 -2.20 -26.10
N LEU A 163 10.65 -2.73 -25.48
CA LEU A 163 11.58 -1.93 -24.69
C LEU A 163 12.83 -1.63 -25.51
N THR A 164 13.32 -0.39 -25.45
CA THR A 164 14.62 0.01 -25.98
C THR A 164 15.38 0.80 -24.93
N ILE A 165 16.69 0.56 -24.78
CA ILE A 165 17.54 1.35 -23.88
C ILE A 165 18.12 2.51 -24.68
N GLU A 166 17.84 3.74 -24.26
CA GLU A 166 18.54 4.91 -24.78
C GLU A 166 19.62 5.30 -23.77
N THR A 167 20.88 5.21 -24.19
CA THR A 167 22.00 5.81 -23.46
C THR A 167 22.09 7.26 -23.90
N GLU A 168 21.96 8.21 -22.97
CA GLU A 168 22.24 9.61 -23.28
C GLU A 168 23.68 9.69 -23.81
N PRO A 169 23.91 10.25 -25.02
CA PRO A 169 25.26 10.40 -25.55
C PRO A 169 26.03 11.35 -24.62
N THR A 170 26.98 10.79 -23.88
CA THR A 170 27.87 11.52 -22.99
C THR A 170 28.81 12.38 -23.82
N GLY A 171 28.42 13.63 -24.04
CA GLY A 171 29.23 14.58 -24.79
C GLY A 171 28.80 16.03 -24.60
N GLN A 172 29.10 16.63 -23.45
CA GLN A 172 29.60 18.02 -23.40
C GLN A 172 30.29 18.33 -22.06
N PRO A 173 31.35 19.16 -22.08
CA PRO A 173 32.28 19.31 -20.97
C PRO A 173 31.77 20.26 -19.88
N SER A 174 32.26 19.98 -18.67
CA SER A 174 31.99 20.66 -17.42
C SER A 174 32.31 22.16 -17.44
N GLY A 175 31.36 22.96 -16.96
CA GLY A 175 31.50 24.39 -16.73
C GLY A 175 30.57 24.91 -15.63
N GLN A 176 31.11 24.94 -14.41
CA GLN A 176 30.83 25.82 -13.28
C GLN A 176 29.46 25.83 -12.56
N THR A 177 29.62 25.79 -11.24
CA THR A 177 28.69 25.85 -10.11
C THR A 177 27.92 27.17 -10.01
N GLY A 178 26.60 27.07 -9.78
CA GLY A 178 25.75 28.20 -9.39
C GLY A 178 24.39 27.74 -8.85
N VAL A 179 24.23 27.91 -7.53
CA VAL A 179 23.01 28.13 -6.71
C VAL A 179 21.66 27.62 -7.24
N ALA A 180 21.04 26.77 -6.43
CA ALA A 180 19.70 26.22 -6.61
C ALA A 180 18.61 27.30 -6.53
N ASP A 181 17.82 27.42 -7.60
CA ASP A 181 16.57 28.16 -7.59
C ASP A 181 15.46 27.31 -8.24
N ASN A 182 14.33 27.25 -7.54
CA ASN A 182 13.24 26.31 -7.71
C ASN A 182 12.12 26.96 -8.53
N GLN A 183 12.11 26.79 -9.87
CA GLN A 183 10.97 27.17 -10.71
C GLN A 183 10.77 26.24 -11.90
N THR A 184 9.73 25.42 -11.83
CA THR A 184 9.10 24.74 -12.97
C THR A 184 8.20 25.74 -13.70
N LYS A 185 8.74 26.46 -14.70
CA LYS A 185 7.94 27.14 -15.72
C LYS A 185 7.75 26.22 -16.93
N GLY A 186 6.50 26.07 -17.34
CA GLY A 186 6.09 25.29 -18.51
C GLY A 186 6.74 25.82 -19.79
N ARG A 187 7.34 24.91 -20.55
CA ARG A 187 7.74 25.16 -21.93
C ARG A 187 6.47 25.28 -22.79
N SER A 188 6.22 26.46 -23.33
CA SER A 188 5.25 26.66 -24.41
C SER A 188 5.75 26.02 -25.72
N PRO A 189 4.86 25.48 -26.57
CA PRO A 189 5.24 24.92 -27.86
C PRO A 189 5.68 26.01 -28.85
N LYS A 190 6.75 25.71 -29.60
CA LYS A 190 7.54 26.55 -30.52
C LYS A 190 6.81 27.17 -31.73
N TRP A 191 5.48 27.16 -31.80
CA TRP A 191 4.75 27.74 -32.94
C TRP A 191 4.27 29.18 -32.70
N LEU A 192 4.42 29.72 -31.49
CA LEU A 192 4.00 31.10 -31.17
C LEU A 192 5.08 32.18 -31.44
N ASP A 193 6.33 31.80 -31.72
CA ASP A 193 7.43 32.77 -31.92
C ASP A 193 7.42 33.43 -33.32
N GLN A 194 6.43 33.15 -34.18
CA GLN A 194 6.36 33.74 -35.52
C GLN A 194 5.57 35.05 -35.62
N TYR A 195 4.90 35.52 -34.55
CA TYR A 195 4.11 36.77 -34.59
C TYR A 195 4.30 37.65 -33.36
N SER A 196 5.54 37.86 -32.95
CA SER A 196 5.86 38.91 -31.99
C SER A 196 7.11 39.65 -32.43
N SER A 197 6.92 40.85 -33.00
CA SER A 197 7.98 41.85 -33.06
C SER A 197 7.38 43.24 -32.85
N PRO A 198 8.03 44.09 -32.03
CA PRO A 198 7.65 45.47 -31.85
C PRO A 198 8.24 46.36 -32.96
N PHE A 199 7.51 47.42 -33.30
CA PHE A 199 7.89 48.62 -34.05
C PHE A 199 9.33 48.73 -34.58
N SER A 200 9.46 48.89 -35.90
CA SER A 200 10.30 49.93 -36.52
C SER A 200 9.89 50.17 -37.98
N ALA A 201 9.77 51.44 -38.33
CA ALA A 201 9.31 51.93 -39.63
C ALA A 201 10.42 51.86 -40.70
N ALA A 202 10.10 51.27 -41.85
CA ALA A 202 10.65 51.69 -43.15
C ALA A 202 9.72 51.22 -44.27
N ARG A 203 9.19 52.18 -45.02
CA ARG A 203 8.34 51.97 -46.21
C ARG A 203 9.18 51.53 -47.42
N SER A 204 8.50 50.75 -48.25
CA SER A 204 8.65 50.61 -49.71
C SER A 204 9.59 49.51 -50.25
N SER A 205 9.00 48.44 -50.78
CA SER A 205 9.16 48.07 -52.19
C SER A 205 8.08 47.07 -52.60
N MET A 206 7.51 47.26 -53.79
CA MET A 206 6.37 46.50 -54.30
C MET A 206 6.79 45.13 -54.86
N SER A 207 6.13 44.07 -54.39
CA SER A 207 5.79 42.89 -55.20
C SER A 207 4.48 42.29 -54.67
N GLY A 208 3.44 42.25 -55.51
CA GLY A 208 2.10 41.82 -55.14
C GLY A 208 2.04 40.34 -54.76
N THR A 209 1.57 40.04 -53.55
CA THR A 209 0.19 39.64 -53.23
C THR A 209 0.10 39.47 -51.70
N GLU A 210 0.60 40.45 -50.95
CA GLU A 210 0.44 40.41 -49.49
C GLU A 210 -0.86 41.15 -49.14
N PRO A 211 -1.82 40.47 -48.47
CA PRO A 211 -3.06 41.11 -48.10
C PRO A 211 -2.82 42.30 -47.17
N LYS A 212 -3.32 43.48 -47.54
CA LYS A 212 -3.35 44.63 -46.64
C LYS A 212 -4.42 44.40 -45.59
N PHE A 213 -3.99 43.96 -44.40
CA PHE A 213 -4.82 44.03 -43.21
C PHE A 213 -4.97 45.50 -42.80
N PHE A 214 -6.19 45.94 -42.54
CA PHE A 214 -6.44 47.22 -41.89
C PHE A 214 -6.22 47.03 -40.40
N ASP A 215 -5.55 48.00 -39.77
CA ASP A 215 -5.36 48.01 -38.33
C ASP A 215 -6.74 48.08 -37.65
N CYS A 216 -6.98 47.16 -36.72
CA CYS A 216 -8.17 47.24 -35.90
C CYS A 216 -8.12 48.49 -35.00
N PRO A 217 -9.28 49.08 -34.66
CA PRO A 217 -9.36 50.14 -33.65
C PRO A 217 -8.65 49.74 -32.35
N SER A 218 -8.12 50.73 -31.61
CA SER A 218 -7.31 50.46 -30.41
C SER A 218 -8.03 49.72 -29.27
N ASP A 219 -9.35 49.60 -29.33
CA ASP A 219 -10.19 48.86 -28.40
C ASP A 219 -10.50 47.43 -28.84
N CYS A 220 -9.93 46.99 -29.97
CA CYS A 220 -10.03 45.69 -30.57
C CYS A 220 -8.67 44.98 -30.58
N ASP A 221 -8.66 43.68 -30.26
CA ASP A 221 -7.41 42.94 -30.10
C ASP A 221 -7.11 42.02 -31.30
N TYR A 222 -8.14 41.57 -32.03
CA TYR A 222 -7.99 40.52 -33.05
C TYR A 222 -8.78 40.81 -34.32
N CYS A 223 -8.17 40.59 -35.49
CA CYS A 223 -8.85 40.53 -36.79
C CYS A 223 -9.10 39.06 -37.15
N LEU A 224 -10.34 38.58 -37.05
CA LEU A 224 -10.69 37.17 -37.22
C LEU A 224 -11.86 36.98 -38.18
N LYS A 225 -12.01 35.77 -38.71
CA LYS A 225 -13.27 35.35 -39.37
C LYS A 225 -14.38 35.16 -38.33
N PRO A 226 -15.66 35.36 -38.69
CA PRO A 226 -16.76 35.10 -37.77
C PRO A 226 -16.76 33.71 -37.14
N GLU A 227 -16.41 32.67 -37.88
CA GLU A 227 -16.39 31.28 -37.39
C GLU A 227 -15.20 31.03 -36.45
N GLU A 228 -14.04 31.62 -36.76
CA GLU A 228 -12.83 31.55 -35.93
C GLU A 228 -13.05 32.30 -34.61
N ALA A 229 -13.62 33.50 -34.68
CA ALA A 229 -13.99 34.29 -33.51
C ALA A 229 -14.98 33.54 -32.62
N ALA A 230 -16.03 32.95 -33.21
CA ALA A 230 -16.99 32.12 -32.48
C ALA A 230 -16.34 30.89 -31.82
N SER A 231 -15.40 30.23 -32.50
CA SER A 231 -14.66 29.09 -31.93
C SER A 231 -13.78 29.47 -30.73
N GLN A 232 -13.37 30.74 -30.64
CA GLN A 232 -12.60 31.31 -29.53
C GLN A 232 -13.49 32.02 -28.48
N GLY A 233 -14.82 31.94 -28.60
CA GLY A 233 -15.77 32.59 -27.70
C GLY A 233 -15.86 34.11 -27.87
N MET A 234 -15.30 34.67 -28.95
CA MET A 234 -15.31 36.08 -29.28
C MET A 234 -16.54 36.40 -30.16
N ASN A 235 -17.72 36.42 -29.56
CA ASN A 235 -18.97 36.62 -30.29
C ASN A 235 -19.34 38.09 -30.54
N GLN A 236 -18.59 39.03 -29.96
CA GLN A 236 -18.86 40.46 -30.04
C GLN A 236 -17.82 41.15 -30.93
N LYS A 237 -18.26 41.63 -32.09
CA LYS A 237 -17.46 42.55 -32.89
C LYS A 237 -17.28 43.85 -32.10
N CYS A 238 -16.08 44.39 -32.10
CA CYS A 238 -15.81 45.73 -31.57
C CYS A 238 -15.86 46.80 -32.67
N SER A 239 -15.80 46.40 -33.94
CA SER A 239 -16.05 47.27 -35.09
C SER A 239 -16.89 46.55 -36.15
N GLU A 240 -17.82 47.29 -36.77
CA GLU A 240 -18.54 46.81 -37.96
C GLU A 240 -17.71 46.96 -39.24
N GLU A 241 -16.60 47.71 -39.18
CA GLU A 241 -15.67 47.80 -40.29
C GLU A 241 -14.88 46.50 -40.42
N ARG A 242 -14.77 46.02 -41.67
CA ARG A 242 -13.97 44.83 -41.98
C ARG A 242 -12.48 45.18 -41.86
N CYS A 243 -11.75 44.39 -41.09
CA CYS A 243 -10.29 44.52 -40.99
C CYS A 243 -9.57 43.86 -42.17
N TYR A 244 -10.21 42.87 -42.80
CA TYR A 244 -9.67 42.22 -43.98
C TYR A 244 -10.79 41.63 -44.85
N TYR A 245 -10.57 41.60 -46.16
CA TYR A 245 -11.42 40.93 -47.12
C TYR A 245 -10.55 40.02 -47.98
N SER A 246 -10.80 38.71 -47.93
CA SER A 246 -10.13 37.74 -48.80
C SER A 246 -10.86 37.71 -50.15
N PRO A 247 -10.22 38.16 -51.24
CA PRO A 247 -10.84 38.13 -52.56
C PRO A 247 -11.06 36.70 -53.05
N ASP A 248 -10.15 35.78 -52.72
CA ASP A 248 -10.14 34.40 -53.22
C ASP A 248 -11.35 33.58 -52.76
N ASN A 249 -11.77 33.79 -51.51
CA ASN A 249 -12.87 33.05 -50.90
C ASN A 249 -14.10 33.91 -50.59
N GLN A 250 -14.09 35.18 -50.99
CA GLN A 250 -15.13 36.18 -50.69
C GLN A 250 -15.48 36.28 -49.19
N GLN A 251 -14.50 36.04 -48.31
CA GLN A 251 -14.70 36.04 -46.86
C GLN A 251 -14.34 37.41 -46.24
N ASN A 252 -15.25 37.92 -45.40
CA ASN A 252 -15.00 39.13 -44.60
C ASN A 252 -14.47 38.75 -43.22
N TRP A 253 -13.48 39.49 -42.76
CA TRP A 253 -12.91 39.39 -41.42
C TRP A 253 -13.23 40.70 -40.68
N TYR A 254 -13.50 40.60 -39.39
CA TYR A 254 -13.88 41.74 -38.56
C TYR A 254 -12.97 41.84 -37.34
N CYS A 255 -12.97 43.01 -36.73
CA CYS A 255 -12.29 43.21 -35.46
C CYS A 255 -13.16 42.71 -34.30
N TYR A 256 -12.55 41.92 -33.42
CA TYR A 256 -13.15 41.37 -32.22
C TYR A 256 -12.38 41.81 -30.98
N LYS A 257 -13.11 41.93 -29.88
CA LYS A 257 -12.56 42.14 -28.55
C LYS A 257 -12.76 40.87 -27.73
N GLN A 258 -11.78 40.51 -26.91
CA GLN A 258 -11.94 39.38 -26.01
C GLN A 258 -13.08 39.67 -25.02
N ALA A 259 -14.11 38.83 -25.02
CA ALA A 259 -15.21 38.98 -24.08
C ALA A 259 -14.68 38.81 -22.64
N PRO A 260 -15.22 39.56 -21.66
CA PRO A 260 -14.84 39.37 -20.26
C PRO A 260 -15.18 37.95 -19.83
N GLY A 261 -14.18 37.23 -19.34
CA GLY A 261 -14.32 35.87 -18.82
C GLY A 261 -14.53 35.88 -17.32
N TRP A 262 -14.19 34.77 -16.68
CA TRP A 262 -14.48 34.53 -15.27
C TRP A 262 -13.21 34.16 -14.53
N CYS A 263 -12.82 35.01 -13.60
CA CYS A 263 -11.67 34.84 -12.73
C CYS A 263 -12.04 34.03 -11.49
N CYS A 264 -11.22 33.06 -11.15
CA CYS A 264 -11.25 32.32 -9.89
C CYS A 264 -10.20 32.87 -8.94
N LYS A 265 -10.62 33.40 -7.80
CA LYS A 265 -9.73 33.82 -6.72
C LYS A 265 -10.30 33.41 -5.38
N ASP A 266 -9.51 32.70 -4.58
CA ASP A 266 -9.90 32.25 -3.23
C ASP A 266 -11.24 31.48 -3.22
N GLY A 267 -11.48 30.66 -4.25
CA GLY A 267 -12.74 29.92 -4.43
C GLY A 267 -13.95 30.77 -4.78
N LYS A 268 -13.77 32.05 -5.11
CA LYS A 268 -14.82 32.95 -5.60
C LYS A 268 -14.64 33.21 -7.09
N VAL A 269 -15.75 33.15 -7.80
CA VAL A 269 -15.83 33.41 -9.23
C VAL A 269 -16.41 34.80 -9.47
N PHE A 270 -15.72 35.65 -10.22
CA PHE A 270 -16.20 36.96 -10.64
C PHE A 270 -15.81 37.24 -12.09
N GLN A 271 -16.60 38.07 -12.78
CA GLN A 271 -16.34 38.41 -14.17
C GLN A 271 -15.19 39.41 -14.27
N SER A 272 -14.22 39.15 -15.14
CA SER A 272 -13.02 40.00 -15.31
C SER A 272 -12.30 39.66 -16.61
N SER A 273 -11.47 40.59 -17.10
CA SER A 273 -10.48 40.26 -18.14
C SER A 273 -9.39 39.31 -17.58
N LYS A 274 -8.63 38.69 -18.47
CA LYS A 274 -7.55 37.79 -18.06
C LYS A 274 -6.45 38.55 -17.33
N GLU A 275 -6.11 39.74 -17.82
CA GLU A 275 -5.08 40.62 -17.27
C GLU A 275 -5.45 41.13 -15.89
N GLU A 276 -6.72 41.51 -15.67
CA GLU A 276 -7.23 41.89 -14.35
C GLU A 276 -7.25 40.71 -13.39
N CYS A 277 -7.59 39.50 -13.86
CA CYS A 277 -7.53 38.29 -13.06
C CYS A 277 -6.11 38.00 -12.57
N ASP A 278 -5.13 38.07 -13.48
CA ASP A 278 -3.71 37.88 -13.16
C ASP A 278 -3.22 38.95 -12.17
N LYS A 279 -3.57 40.23 -12.40
CA LYS A 279 -3.25 41.34 -11.47
C LYS A 279 -3.90 41.17 -10.10
N ALA A 280 -5.10 40.59 -10.05
CA ALA A 280 -5.79 40.30 -8.81
C ALA A 280 -5.19 39.09 -8.07
N GLY A 281 -4.23 38.36 -8.65
CA GLY A 281 -3.72 37.09 -8.09
C GLY A 281 -4.73 35.95 -8.21
N GLY A 282 -5.58 35.97 -9.24
CA GLY A 282 -6.45 34.87 -9.59
C GLY A 282 -5.65 33.62 -9.94
N GLN A 283 -6.17 32.45 -9.54
CA GLN A 283 -5.49 31.17 -9.74
C GLN A 283 -5.79 30.60 -11.14
N LEU A 284 -7.01 30.82 -11.63
CA LEU A 284 -7.51 30.29 -12.89
C LEU A 284 -8.47 31.31 -13.53
N TRP A 285 -8.46 31.40 -14.86
CA TRP A 285 -9.39 32.23 -15.64
C TRP A 285 -10.04 31.38 -16.73
N PHE A 286 -11.34 31.56 -16.92
CA PHE A 286 -12.15 30.73 -17.82
C PHE A 286 -13.02 31.59 -18.73
N PHE A 287 -13.31 31.09 -19.93
CA PHE A 287 -14.19 31.77 -20.88
C PHE A 287 -15.67 31.72 -20.47
N THR A 288 -16.08 30.71 -19.70
CA THR A 288 -17.48 30.53 -19.30
C THR A 288 -17.64 30.48 -17.78
N GLN A 289 -18.78 30.99 -17.29
CA GLN A 289 -19.10 30.98 -15.86
C GLN A 289 -19.22 29.55 -15.32
N ALA A 290 -19.79 28.65 -16.12
CA ALA A 290 -20.00 27.26 -15.72
C ALA A 290 -18.67 26.54 -15.47
N GLU A 291 -17.68 26.69 -16.37
CA GLU A 291 -16.36 26.11 -16.17
C GLU A 291 -15.66 26.73 -14.95
N ALA A 292 -15.77 28.06 -14.79
CA ALA A 292 -15.23 28.74 -13.63
C ALA A 292 -15.84 28.22 -12.33
N LEU A 293 -17.16 28.08 -12.22
CA LEU A 293 -17.81 27.55 -11.02
C LEU A 293 -17.44 26.08 -10.75
N GLN A 294 -17.26 25.29 -11.81
CA GLN A 294 -16.90 23.88 -11.68
C GLN A 294 -15.45 23.69 -11.21
N ARG A 295 -14.52 24.52 -11.70
CA ARG A 295 -13.08 24.36 -11.46
C ARG A 295 -12.54 25.28 -10.38
N CYS A 296 -13.26 26.36 -10.05
CA CYS A 296 -13.01 27.24 -8.91
C CYS A 296 -13.61 26.68 -7.62
N GLN A 297 -13.42 25.38 -7.37
CA GLN A 297 -13.73 24.86 -6.05
C GLN A 297 -12.57 25.20 -5.12
N PRO A 298 -12.82 25.79 -3.94
CA PRO A 298 -11.77 26.00 -2.97
C PRO A 298 -11.18 24.63 -2.61
N GLY A 299 -9.88 24.44 -2.90
CA GLY A 299 -9.16 23.30 -2.35
C GLY A 299 -9.31 23.32 -0.84
N GLY A 300 -9.71 22.20 -0.25
CA GLY A 300 -9.85 22.07 1.19
C GLY A 300 -8.88 21.05 1.74
N TRP A 301 -9.16 20.58 2.94
CA TRP A 301 -8.28 19.72 3.70
C TRP A 301 -9.03 18.43 4.05
N CYS A 302 -8.55 17.33 3.50
CA CYS A 302 -9.06 16.00 3.80
C CYS A 302 -8.37 15.43 5.02
N CYS A 303 -9.16 14.88 5.93
CA CYS A 303 -8.69 14.06 7.03
C CYS A 303 -8.80 12.58 6.67
N LYS A 304 -7.69 11.87 6.76
CA LYS A 304 -7.65 10.41 6.63
C LYS A 304 -6.69 9.86 7.66
N ASP A 305 -7.17 8.93 8.49
CA ASP A 305 -6.36 8.26 9.50
C ASP A 305 -5.60 9.24 10.43
N GLY A 306 -6.24 10.36 10.78
CA GLY A 306 -5.63 11.41 11.60
C GLY A 306 -4.58 12.29 10.90
N LYS A 307 -4.40 12.12 9.58
CA LYS A 307 -3.51 12.95 8.77
C LYS A 307 -4.34 13.89 7.91
N ILE A 308 -3.92 15.15 7.86
CA ILE A 308 -4.52 16.17 6.98
C ILE A 308 -3.68 16.34 5.73
N PHE A 309 -4.33 16.44 4.57
CA PHE A 309 -3.70 16.79 3.31
C PHE A 309 -4.66 17.62 2.46
N GLN A 310 -4.12 18.43 1.55
CA GLN A 310 -4.93 19.28 0.69
C GLN A 310 -5.57 18.43 -0.42
N SER A 311 -6.88 18.54 -0.59
CA SER A 311 -7.60 17.88 -1.69
C SER A 311 -8.94 18.57 -1.97
N THR A 312 -9.55 18.25 -3.12
CA THR A 312 -10.98 18.50 -3.33
C THR A 312 -11.82 17.59 -2.45
N LYS A 313 -13.11 17.93 -2.28
CA LYS A 313 -14.05 17.15 -1.48
C LYS A 313 -14.28 15.76 -2.09
N GLU A 314 -14.37 15.69 -3.42
CA GLU A 314 -14.57 14.47 -4.19
C GLU A 314 -13.36 13.54 -4.09
N GLU A 315 -12.14 14.09 -4.19
CA GLU A 315 -10.90 13.33 -4.00
C GLU A 315 -10.81 12.76 -2.57
N CYS A 316 -11.17 13.56 -1.56
CA CYS A 316 -11.19 13.11 -0.17
C CYS A 316 -12.10 11.89 0.01
N ALA A 317 -13.32 11.94 -0.55
CA ALA A 317 -14.26 10.83 -0.51
C ALA A 317 -13.73 9.59 -1.26
N LYS A 318 -13.14 9.77 -2.44
CA LYS A 318 -12.54 8.67 -3.22
C LYS A 318 -11.38 7.99 -2.49
N MET A 319 -10.62 8.74 -1.70
CA MET A 319 -9.51 8.20 -0.91
C MET A 319 -9.96 7.55 0.40
N GLY A 320 -11.26 7.55 0.72
CA GLY A 320 -11.78 7.06 2.00
C GLY A 320 -11.42 7.96 3.17
N GLY A 321 -11.25 9.27 2.94
CA GLY A 321 -11.12 10.25 4.00
C GLY A 321 -12.38 10.30 4.86
N SER A 322 -12.21 10.44 6.17
CA SER A 322 -13.32 10.46 7.12
C SER A 322 -14.12 11.77 7.03
N THR A 323 -13.43 12.88 6.82
CA THR A 323 -13.99 14.24 6.87
C THR A 323 -13.18 15.20 5.98
N TRP A 324 -13.85 16.18 5.40
CA TRP A 324 -13.23 17.24 4.59
C TRP A 324 -13.60 18.60 5.17
N PHE A 325 -12.64 19.52 5.22
CA PHE A 325 -12.75 20.82 5.84
C PHE A 325 -12.35 21.93 4.87
N LEU A 326 -12.96 23.11 4.98
CA LEU A 326 -12.59 24.24 4.13
C LEU A 326 -11.21 24.82 4.50
N THR A 327 -10.82 24.76 5.77
CA THR A 327 -9.58 25.38 6.27
C THR A 327 -8.67 24.37 6.93
N GLN A 328 -7.36 24.61 6.85
CA GLN A 328 -6.35 23.75 7.49
C GLN A 328 -6.51 23.73 9.01
N ALA A 329 -6.87 24.89 9.60
CA ALA A 329 -7.03 25.03 11.04
C ALA A 329 -8.18 24.16 11.57
N GLU A 330 -9.33 24.16 10.88
CA GLU A 330 -10.46 23.29 11.25
C GLU A 330 -10.09 21.81 11.09
N ALA A 331 -9.39 21.47 9.99
CA ALA A 331 -8.88 20.12 9.79
C ALA A 331 -7.93 19.69 10.89
N ALA A 332 -6.96 20.53 11.27
CA ALA A 332 -6.00 20.21 12.34
C ALA A 332 -6.68 20.02 13.70
N GLN A 333 -7.73 20.79 13.98
CA GLN A 333 -8.47 20.69 15.25
C GLN A 333 -9.33 19.42 15.31
N ARG A 334 -9.98 19.05 14.21
CA ARG A 334 -11.01 18.00 14.16
C ARG A 334 -10.52 16.68 13.58
N CYS A 335 -9.42 16.68 12.84
CA CYS A 335 -8.73 15.47 12.37
C CYS A 335 -7.85 14.90 13.48
N GLN A 336 -8.48 14.53 14.58
CA GLN A 336 -7.82 13.74 15.62
C GLN A 336 -7.58 12.34 15.04
N PRO A 337 -6.39 11.74 15.22
CA PRO A 337 -6.20 10.34 14.89
C PRO A 337 -7.22 9.52 15.69
N GLY A 338 -8.13 8.86 14.97
CA GLY A 338 -8.89 7.77 15.55
C GLY A 338 -7.90 6.75 16.12
N GLY A 339 -8.19 6.23 17.30
CA GLY A 339 -7.35 5.21 17.91
C GLY A 339 -8.19 4.05 18.38
N TRP A 340 -7.64 3.33 19.36
CA TRP A 340 -8.15 2.06 19.82
C TRP A 340 -8.24 2.08 21.34
N CYS A 341 -9.46 2.02 21.83
CA CYS A 341 -9.77 1.96 23.24
C CYS A 341 -9.70 0.52 23.76
N CYS A 342 -8.98 0.34 24.86
CA CYS A 342 -9.00 -0.90 25.63
C CYS A 342 -10.00 -0.78 26.77
N ARG A 343 -10.97 -1.69 26.84
CA ARG A 343 -11.88 -1.83 27.98
C ARG A 343 -12.10 -3.30 28.29
N ASP A 344 -11.84 -3.70 29.52
CA ASP A 344 -12.02 -5.08 30.00
C ASP A 344 -11.30 -6.14 29.13
N GLY A 345 -10.10 -5.82 28.64
CA GLY A 345 -9.34 -6.69 27.74
C GLY A 345 -9.91 -6.81 26.32
N LYS A 346 -10.85 -5.94 25.94
CA LYS A 346 -11.40 -5.84 24.58
C LYS A 346 -11.00 -4.52 23.95
N VAL A 347 -10.70 -4.59 22.66
CA VAL A 347 -10.23 -3.45 21.86
C VAL A 347 -11.35 -2.97 20.93
N PHE A 348 -11.65 -1.68 20.96
CA PHE A 348 -12.67 -1.04 20.10
C PHE A 348 -12.09 0.22 19.45
N PRO A 349 -12.44 0.54 18.20
CA PRO A 349 -12.03 1.82 17.60
C PRO A 349 -12.77 2.98 18.28
N GLY A 350 -12.09 4.11 18.49
CA GLY A 350 -12.68 5.30 19.08
C GLY A 350 -11.67 6.41 19.35
N THR A 351 -12.17 7.61 19.61
CA THR A 351 -11.35 8.73 20.07
C THR A 351 -10.91 8.51 21.53
N LYS A 352 -9.90 9.26 21.97
CA LYS A 352 -9.44 9.18 23.37
C LYS A 352 -10.55 9.60 24.33
N GLU A 353 -11.29 10.66 24.01
CA GLU A 353 -12.41 11.16 24.80
C GLU A 353 -13.56 10.16 24.88
N GLU A 354 -13.86 9.45 23.78
CA GLU A 354 -14.84 8.36 23.79
C GLU A 354 -14.38 7.20 24.68
N CYS A 355 -13.08 6.86 24.62
CA CYS A 355 -12.49 5.83 25.46
C CYS A 355 -12.63 6.16 26.95
N ASP A 356 -12.28 7.39 27.34
CA ASP A 356 -12.37 7.87 28.72
C ASP A 356 -13.83 7.87 29.20
N LYS A 357 -14.78 8.34 28.37
CA LYS A 357 -16.22 8.31 28.69
C LYS A 357 -16.78 6.90 28.86
N MET A 358 -16.23 5.92 28.13
CA MET A 358 -16.62 4.52 28.22
C MET A 358 -15.97 3.77 29.39
N GLY A 359 -15.11 4.42 30.18
CA GLY A 359 -14.35 3.79 31.25
C GLY A 359 -13.24 2.87 30.72
N GLY A 360 -12.69 3.18 29.55
CA GLY A 360 -11.53 2.47 29.00
C GLY A 360 -10.32 2.60 29.91
N SER A 361 -9.58 1.52 30.07
CA SER A 361 -8.37 1.51 30.90
C SER A 361 -7.17 2.15 30.20
N SER A 362 -7.14 2.12 28.87
CA SER A 362 -6.04 2.67 28.06
C SER A 362 -6.50 2.95 26.64
N TRP A 363 -5.85 3.91 25.97
CA TRP A 363 -6.09 4.24 24.57
C TRP A 363 -4.76 4.21 23.79
N TYR A 364 -4.80 3.69 22.57
CA TYR A 364 -3.63 3.50 21.72
C TYR A 364 -3.85 4.06 20.32
N LEU A 365 -2.81 4.53 19.64
CA LEU A 365 -2.94 5.03 18.27
C LEU A 365 -3.19 3.91 17.26
N THR A 366 -2.69 2.70 17.50
CA THR A 366 -2.76 1.59 16.54
C THR A 366 -3.48 0.37 17.10
N GLN A 367 -4.16 -0.37 16.23
CA GLN A 367 -4.87 -1.58 16.62
C GLN A 367 -3.91 -2.64 17.16
N ALA A 368 -2.74 -2.77 16.54
CA ALA A 368 -1.73 -3.75 16.92
C ALA A 368 -1.22 -3.50 18.34
N GLU A 369 -0.91 -2.25 18.68
CA GLU A 369 -0.49 -1.89 20.04
C GLU A 369 -1.61 -2.13 21.05
N ALA A 370 -2.85 -1.76 20.70
CA ALA A 370 -4.00 -2.02 21.54
C ALA A 370 -4.20 -3.52 21.78
N LEU A 371 -4.13 -4.37 20.75
CA LEU A 371 -4.30 -5.83 20.91
C LEU A 371 -3.16 -6.44 21.75
N GLN A 372 -1.94 -5.93 21.62
CA GLN A 372 -0.80 -6.41 22.38
C GLN A 372 -0.91 -6.06 23.87
N ARG A 373 -1.34 -4.83 24.18
CA ARG A 373 -1.34 -4.29 25.55
C ARG A 373 -2.69 -4.40 26.26
N CYS A 374 -3.79 -4.45 25.51
CA CYS A 374 -5.14 -4.70 26.02
C CYS A 374 -5.36 -6.18 26.30
N GLN A 375 -4.52 -6.75 27.15
CA GLN A 375 -4.79 -8.08 27.65
C GLN A 375 -5.83 -8.00 28.77
N PRO A 376 -6.78 -8.93 28.83
CA PRO A 376 -7.67 -9.02 29.97
C PRO A 376 -6.82 -9.11 31.24
N GLY A 377 -7.06 -8.21 32.19
CA GLY A 377 -6.53 -8.36 33.53
C GLY A 377 -6.92 -9.75 34.05
N GLY A 378 -6.01 -10.41 34.74
CA GLY A 378 -6.28 -11.71 35.35
C GLY A 378 -5.89 -11.73 36.81
N TRP A 379 -5.87 -12.94 37.37
CA TRP A 379 -5.62 -13.17 38.78
C TRP A 379 -4.40 -14.06 38.92
N CYS A 380 -3.42 -13.59 39.67
CA CYS A 380 -2.21 -14.33 39.97
C CYS A 380 -2.32 -14.98 41.35
N CYS A 381 -2.07 -16.27 41.39
CA CYS A 381 -1.84 -17.02 42.60
C CYS A 381 -0.34 -17.16 42.88
N LYS A 382 0.10 -16.78 44.08
CA LYS A 382 1.43 -17.09 44.58
C LYS A 382 1.38 -17.36 46.07
N ASP A 383 1.97 -18.49 46.50
CA ASP A 383 2.06 -18.88 47.91
C ASP A 383 0.72 -18.85 48.67
N GLY A 384 -0.35 -19.27 47.99
CA GLY A 384 -1.70 -19.28 48.54
C GLY A 384 -2.40 -17.91 48.59
N LYS A 385 -1.80 -16.86 48.02
CA LYS A 385 -2.37 -15.52 47.92
C LYS A 385 -2.79 -15.22 46.48
N VAL A 386 -4.00 -14.69 46.31
CA VAL A 386 -4.57 -14.32 45.02
C VAL A 386 -4.64 -12.79 44.91
N GLY A 387 -4.15 -12.22 43.81
CA GLY A 387 -4.22 -10.78 43.53
C GLY A 387 -4.30 -10.46 42.03
N PRO A 388 -4.84 -9.30 41.64
CA PRO A 388 -5.01 -8.93 40.24
C PRO A 388 -3.65 -8.54 39.62
N LEU A 389 -3.20 -9.30 38.63
CA LEU A 389 -1.92 -9.08 37.94
C LEU A 389 -2.05 -9.42 36.44
N THR A 390 -1.19 -8.81 35.62
CA THR A 390 -1.03 -9.26 34.23
C THR A 390 -0.41 -10.66 34.19
N LYS A 391 -0.57 -11.37 33.08
CA LYS A 391 0.02 -12.70 32.91
C LYS A 391 1.53 -12.68 33.05
N ASP A 392 2.19 -11.71 32.40
CA ASP A 392 3.65 -11.57 32.42
C ASP A 392 4.16 -11.23 33.82
N ASP A 393 3.50 -10.32 34.54
CA ASP A 393 3.87 -9.98 35.92
C ASP A 393 3.70 -11.18 36.85
N CYS A 394 2.64 -11.96 36.66
CA CYS A 394 2.41 -13.17 37.45
C CYS A 394 3.50 -14.24 37.22
N THR A 395 3.83 -14.51 35.95
CA THR A 395 4.90 -15.46 35.61
C THR A 395 6.27 -14.99 36.12
N ARG A 396 6.56 -13.68 36.04
CA ARG A 396 7.80 -13.08 36.54
C ARG A 396 8.01 -13.29 38.05
N ILE A 397 6.94 -13.32 38.83
CA ILE A 397 7.01 -13.64 40.26
C ILE A 397 6.89 -15.15 40.56
N GLY A 398 6.82 -16.01 39.55
CA GLY A 398 6.65 -17.46 39.71
C GLY A 398 5.26 -17.88 40.18
N GLY A 399 4.24 -17.07 39.90
CA GLY A 399 2.85 -17.38 40.21
C GLY A 399 2.14 -18.15 39.10
N LEU A 400 0.97 -18.69 39.43
CA LEU A 400 0.02 -19.29 38.48
C LEU A 400 -1.03 -18.24 38.10
N TRP A 401 -1.15 -17.95 36.81
CA TRP A 401 -2.10 -16.96 36.31
C TRP A 401 -3.41 -17.63 35.87
N PHE A 402 -4.53 -16.99 36.20
CA PHE A 402 -5.88 -17.42 35.86
C PHE A 402 -6.69 -16.27 35.28
N LEU A 403 -7.63 -16.61 34.41
CA LEU A 403 -8.47 -15.60 33.76
C LEU A 403 -9.52 -15.02 34.73
N THR A 404 -9.97 -15.82 35.70
CA THR A 404 -11.01 -15.43 36.66
C THR A 404 -10.55 -15.54 38.11
N GLN A 405 -11.11 -14.69 38.98
CA GLN A 405 -10.81 -14.73 40.41
C GLN A 405 -11.21 -16.06 41.04
N ALA A 406 -12.36 -16.61 40.62
CA ALA A 406 -12.89 -17.85 41.14
C ALA A 406 -11.95 -19.03 40.86
N GLU A 407 -11.44 -19.13 39.63
CA GLU A 407 -10.48 -20.17 39.25
C GLU A 407 -9.17 -20.00 40.03
N ALA A 408 -8.68 -18.77 40.17
CA ALA A 408 -7.51 -18.48 40.99
C ALA A 408 -7.74 -18.92 42.44
N LEU A 409 -8.84 -18.55 43.08
CA LEU A 409 -9.13 -18.96 44.46
C LEU A 409 -9.25 -20.48 44.63
N GLN A 410 -9.85 -21.16 43.65
CA GLN A 410 -9.99 -22.62 43.68
C GLN A 410 -8.63 -23.32 43.56
N ARG A 411 -7.77 -22.86 42.66
CA ARG A 411 -6.46 -23.47 42.36
C ARG A 411 -5.34 -22.98 43.28
N CYS A 412 -5.51 -21.81 43.88
CA CYS A 412 -4.57 -21.19 44.80
C CYS A 412 -4.71 -21.68 46.24
N GLN A 413 -5.45 -22.75 46.49
CA GLN A 413 -5.45 -23.33 47.81
C GLN A 413 -4.04 -23.84 48.12
N PRO A 414 -3.45 -23.45 49.27
CA PRO A 414 -2.17 -23.99 49.68
C PRO A 414 -2.31 -25.52 49.74
N GLN A 415 -1.51 -26.23 48.94
CA GLN A 415 -1.43 -27.68 48.97
C GLN A 415 -0.95 -28.06 50.37
N THR A 416 -1.90 -28.45 51.23
CA THR A 416 -1.58 -29.02 52.53
C THR A 416 -1.06 -30.43 52.31
N CYS A 417 -0.07 -30.82 53.09
CA CYS A 417 0.49 -32.14 53.07
C CYS A 417 0.85 -32.60 54.47
N TRP A 418 1.13 -33.88 54.60
CA TRP A 418 1.63 -34.48 55.82
C TRP A 418 3.15 -34.47 55.80
N CYS A 419 3.74 -33.61 56.62
CA CYS A 419 5.18 -33.45 56.70
C CYS A 419 5.78 -34.43 57.71
N CYS A 420 6.76 -35.20 57.26
CA CYS A 420 7.66 -35.93 58.12
C CYS A 420 8.91 -35.10 58.43
N LEU A 421 9.14 -34.80 59.70
CA LEU A 421 10.35 -34.14 60.15
C LEU A 421 10.87 -34.83 61.41
N ARG A 422 12.08 -35.39 61.34
CA ARG A 422 12.75 -36.06 62.47
C ARG A 422 11.89 -37.13 63.17
N GLY A 423 11.15 -37.91 62.38
CA GLY A 423 10.29 -38.97 62.90
C GLY A 423 8.91 -38.53 63.40
N GLN A 424 8.57 -37.23 63.29
CA GLN A 424 7.25 -36.70 63.61
C GLN A 424 6.46 -36.38 62.35
N VAL A 425 5.18 -36.71 62.35
CA VAL A 425 4.24 -36.44 61.25
C VAL A 425 3.21 -35.40 61.69
N PHE A 426 3.09 -34.31 60.96
CA PHE A 426 2.08 -33.26 61.19
C PHE A 426 1.60 -32.66 59.86
N GLN A 427 0.38 -32.11 59.83
CA GLN A 427 -0.15 -31.45 58.64
C GLN A 427 0.39 -30.01 58.56
N THR A 428 0.90 -29.62 57.40
CA THR A 428 1.41 -28.26 57.13
C THR A 428 1.34 -27.99 55.62
N THR A 429 1.85 -26.85 55.15
CA THR A 429 1.98 -26.58 53.72
C THR A 429 3.26 -27.20 53.16
N GLN A 430 3.24 -27.58 51.89
CA GLN A 430 4.42 -28.17 51.24
C GLN A 430 5.67 -27.28 51.35
N SER A 431 5.53 -25.97 51.17
CA SER A 431 6.65 -25.02 51.29
C SER A 431 7.24 -24.99 52.70
N GLN A 432 6.40 -24.94 53.74
CA GLN A 432 6.84 -24.96 55.14
C GLN A 432 7.54 -26.28 55.50
N CYS A 433 7.04 -27.41 54.99
CA CYS A 433 7.67 -28.72 55.21
C CYS A 433 9.09 -28.78 54.63
N ILE A 434 9.25 -28.38 53.36
CA ILE A 434 10.55 -28.40 52.67
C ILE A 434 11.52 -27.42 53.31
N GLN A 435 11.07 -26.21 53.66
CA GLN A 435 11.92 -25.22 54.36
C GLN A 435 12.41 -25.72 55.71
N SER A 436 11.62 -26.57 56.39
CA SER A 436 12.00 -27.17 57.67
C SER A 436 12.91 -28.40 57.51
N GLY A 437 13.25 -28.80 56.28
CA GLY A 437 14.04 -30.01 55.98
C GLY A 437 13.25 -31.31 56.08
N GLY A 438 11.91 -31.25 56.01
CA GLY A 438 11.03 -32.41 56.05
C GLY A 438 10.68 -32.96 54.68
N ALA A 439 10.08 -34.16 54.67
CA ALA A 439 9.49 -34.77 53.48
C ALA A 439 7.97 -34.65 53.52
N CYS A 440 7.37 -34.17 52.43
CA CYS A 440 5.95 -33.86 52.33
C CYS A 440 5.23 -34.98 51.56
N TYR A 441 4.17 -35.55 52.16
CA TYR A 441 3.39 -36.65 51.59
C TYR A 441 1.93 -36.27 51.44
N SER A 442 1.28 -36.85 50.43
CA SER A 442 -0.11 -36.56 50.08
C SER A 442 -1.12 -37.07 51.13
N THR A 443 -0.77 -38.11 51.90
CA THR A 443 -1.63 -38.71 52.91
C THR A 443 -0.91 -38.93 54.23
N GLN A 444 -1.66 -38.94 55.33
CA GLN A 444 -1.11 -39.20 56.66
C GLN A 444 -0.51 -40.59 56.77
N ALA A 445 -1.16 -41.60 56.17
CA ALA A 445 -0.73 -42.98 56.20
C ALA A 445 0.64 -43.17 55.53
N GLU A 446 0.82 -42.56 54.34
CA GLU A 446 2.09 -42.57 53.63
C GLU A 446 3.19 -41.85 54.44
N ALA A 447 2.87 -40.69 55.02
CA ALA A 447 3.79 -39.98 55.89
C ALA A 447 4.19 -40.83 57.10
N LEU A 448 3.25 -41.46 57.81
CA LEU A 448 3.54 -42.32 58.95
C LEU A 448 4.43 -43.51 58.55
N GLN A 449 4.13 -44.16 57.44
CA GLN A 449 4.91 -45.30 56.95
C GLN A 449 6.36 -44.90 56.60
N ARG A 450 6.54 -43.75 55.95
CA ARG A 450 7.86 -43.27 55.50
C ARG A 450 8.63 -42.51 56.58
N CYS A 451 7.94 -41.97 57.58
CA CYS A 451 8.54 -41.22 58.68
C CYS A 451 9.04 -42.09 59.82
N GLN A 452 8.64 -43.37 59.86
CA GLN A 452 9.25 -44.30 60.80
C GLN A 452 10.74 -44.41 60.51
N PRO A 453 11.59 -44.32 61.55
CA PRO A 453 13.02 -44.53 61.38
C PRO A 453 13.21 -45.92 60.80
N GLN A 454 13.82 -46.02 59.62
CA GLN A 454 14.11 -47.31 59.03
C GLN A 454 15.03 -48.07 59.99
N THR A 455 14.49 -49.12 60.58
CA THR A 455 15.27 -50.06 61.37
C THR A 455 16.01 -50.97 60.40
N CYS A 456 17.24 -51.28 60.73
CA CYS A 456 18.07 -52.19 59.96
C CYS A 456 18.86 -53.09 60.90
N TRP A 457 19.38 -54.17 60.33
CA TRP A 457 20.32 -55.05 61.00
C TRP A 457 21.72 -54.44 60.89
N CYS A 458 22.26 -54.00 62.01
CA CYS A 458 23.58 -53.40 62.07
C CYS A 458 24.63 -54.45 62.39
N CYS A 459 25.60 -54.63 61.49
CA CYS A 459 26.81 -55.40 61.74
C CYS A 459 27.92 -54.47 62.23
N LEU A 460 28.34 -54.65 63.48
CA LEU A 460 29.42 -53.89 64.09
C LEU A 460 30.34 -54.84 64.85
N ARG A 461 31.62 -54.91 64.44
CA ARG A 461 32.65 -55.76 65.06
C ARG A 461 32.23 -57.23 65.22
N GLY A 462 31.51 -57.77 64.24
CA GLY A 462 31.05 -59.16 64.24
C GLY A 462 29.78 -59.44 65.06
N GLN A 463 29.12 -58.41 65.61
CA GLN A 463 27.81 -58.54 66.24
C GLN A 463 26.71 -57.96 65.34
N VAL A 464 25.56 -58.64 65.29
CA VAL A 464 24.38 -58.23 64.54
C VAL A 464 23.24 -57.89 65.50
N PHE A 465 22.72 -56.68 65.43
CA PHE A 465 21.58 -56.22 66.25
C PHE A 465 20.69 -55.26 65.45
N GLN A 466 19.40 -55.21 65.78
CA GLN A 466 18.47 -54.29 65.13
C GLN A 466 18.58 -52.90 65.76
N THR A 467 18.81 -51.88 64.93
CA THR A 467 18.88 -50.47 65.37
C THR A 467 18.43 -49.55 64.23
N THR A 468 18.45 -48.24 64.43
CA THR A 468 18.17 -47.30 63.34
C THR A 468 19.39 -47.15 62.43
N GLN A 469 19.17 -46.92 61.13
CA GLN A 469 20.27 -46.74 60.18
C GLN A 469 21.26 -45.65 60.61
N SER A 470 20.77 -44.52 61.15
CA SER A 470 21.62 -43.43 61.64
C SER A 470 22.48 -43.85 62.83
N GLN A 471 21.92 -44.57 63.82
CA GLN A 471 22.68 -45.09 64.96
C GLN A 471 23.73 -46.11 64.53
N CYS A 472 23.40 -46.99 63.56
CA CYS A 472 24.36 -47.96 63.02
C CYS A 472 25.58 -47.27 62.37
N ILE A 473 25.32 -46.32 61.46
CA ILE A 473 26.38 -45.58 60.76
C ILE A 473 27.22 -44.74 61.74
N GLN A 474 26.58 -44.06 62.70
CA GLN A 474 27.30 -43.30 63.74
C GLN A 474 28.21 -44.19 64.61
N SER A 475 27.83 -45.45 64.81
CA SER A 475 28.62 -46.42 65.56
C SER A 475 29.73 -47.08 64.73
N GLY A 476 29.85 -46.73 63.44
CA GLY A 476 30.82 -47.33 62.50
C GLY A 476 30.41 -48.71 61.97
N GLY A 477 29.13 -49.06 62.06
CA GLY A 477 28.58 -50.34 61.58
C GLY A 477 28.06 -50.28 60.14
N ALA A 478 27.85 -51.46 59.55
CA ALA A 478 27.19 -51.62 58.26
C ALA A 478 25.72 -52.02 58.46
N CYS A 479 24.80 -51.33 57.78
CA CYS A 479 23.36 -51.46 57.95
C CYS A 479 22.76 -52.28 56.80
N TYR A 480 22.03 -53.35 57.12
CA TYR A 480 21.44 -54.30 56.16
C TYR A 480 19.92 -54.38 56.33
N SER A 481 19.20 -54.58 55.22
CA SER A 481 17.73 -54.69 55.21
C SER A 481 17.21 -56.02 55.76
N THR A 482 18.06 -57.06 55.84
CA THR A 482 17.73 -58.41 56.34
C THR A 482 18.81 -58.88 57.32
N GLN A 483 18.44 -59.81 58.21
CA GLN A 483 19.32 -60.29 59.28
C GLN A 483 20.46 -61.15 58.75
#